data_AF-A0A1G0B2X7-F1
#
_entry.id   AF-A0A1G0B2X7-F1
#
_cell.length_a   1.000
_cell.length_b   1.000
_cell.length_c   1.000
_cell.angle_alpha   90.00
_cell.angle_beta   90.00
_cell.angle_gamma   90.00
#
_symmetry.space_group_name_H-M   'P 1'
#
loop_
_entity.id
_entity.type
_entity.pdbx_description
1 polymer ?
#
loop_
_entity_poly.entity_id
_entity_poly.type
_entity_poly.pdbx_seq_one_letter_code
_entity_poly.pdbx_strand_id
1 'polypeptide(L)'
;MKIKALISLFIALSLGADNTFLHQFFNDKVCDQILSNDGYFKTCYDYKTKGAKYVAYTLDGSLVNSGDIKERPRFYEDLNIPVQHRSKHSDYTNNRYSMDRGHLAEDASLDYSQRSLKAAYVMSNIIPQHSMVNRDKKAWAGVERFGRALATKMGKIGVLNGVIYSNNPKRIGHGQIAVPDAFWKMYYSADMKYQRCFYFKNEEISDKNKSIKDYEINCEKL
;
A
#
# COMPACT_ATOMS: atom_id res chain seq x y z
N MET A 1 55.38 -20.91 11.22
CA MET A 1 55.17 -19.44 11.32
C MET A 1 54.99 -18.90 9.91
N LYS A 2 53.92 -18.23 9.46
CA LYS A 2 52.62 -17.81 10.00
C LYS A 2 51.66 -17.82 8.80
N ILE A 3 50.49 -18.42 8.95
CA ILE A 3 49.39 -18.32 7.99
C ILE A 3 48.83 -16.89 8.10
N LYS A 4 48.90 -16.09 7.03
CA LYS A 4 48.18 -14.82 6.94
C LYS A 4 46.85 -15.10 6.24
N ALA A 5 45.79 -15.26 7.02
CA ALA A 5 44.43 -15.26 6.52
C ALA A 5 44.09 -13.86 5.99
N LEU A 6 43.79 -13.75 4.69
CA LEU A 6 43.09 -12.58 4.17
C LEU A 6 41.64 -12.69 4.62
N ILE A 7 41.26 -11.87 5.61
CA ILE A 7 39.87 -11.60 5.92
C ILE A 7 39.38 -10.63 4.85
N SER A 8 38.75 -11.16 3.81
CA SER A 8 37.94 -10.33 2.90
C SER A 8 36.71 -9.88 3.65
N LEU A 9 36.73 -8.63 4.09
CA LEU A 9 35.58 -7.94 4.67
C LEU A 9 34.56 -7.71 3.55
N PHE A 10 33.58 -8.59 3.43
CA PHE A 10 32.38 -8.33 2.63
C PHE A 10 31.54 -7.30 3.39
N ILE A 11 31.69 -6.03 3.03
CA ILE A 11 30.73 -4.99 3.41
C ILE A 11 29.46 -5.25 2.59
N ALA A 12 28.44 -5.78 3.24
CA ALA A 12 27.09 -5.85 2.68
C ALA A 12 26.54 -4.41 2.56
N LEU A 13 26.69 -3.81 1.38
CA LEU A 13 25.97 -2.60 0.99
C LEU A 13 24.54 -2.99 0.54
N SER A 14 23.68 -3.39 1.49
CA SER A 14 22.25 -3.60 1.21
C SER A 14 21.39 -2.36 1.51
N LEU A 15 21.88 -1.40 2.28
CA LEU A 15 21.11 -0.21 2.70
C LEU A 15 20.95 0.87 1.61
N GLY A 16 21.76 0.86 0.55
CA GLY A 16 21.77 1.89 -0.48
C GLY A 16 20.77 1.67 -1.63
N ALA A 17 20.49 0.41 -1.98
CA ALA A 17 19.66 0.07 -3.13
C ALA A 17 18.17 0.35 -2.88
N ASP A 18 17.66 0.01 -1.70
CA ASP A 18 16.25 0.22 -1.34
C ASP A 18 15.89 1.71 -1.23
N ASN A 19 16.80 2.53 -0.71
CA ASN A 19 16.57 3.97 -0.58
C ASN A 19 16.58 4.66 -1.96
N THR A 20 17.38 4.15 -2.91
CA THR A 20 17.42 4.65 -4.29
C THR A 20 16.16 4.23 -5.06
N PHE A 21 15.71 2.98 -4.89
CA PHE A 21 14.50 2.48 -5.55
C PHE A 21 13.25 3.24 -5.11
N LEU A 22 13.02 3.44 -3.81
CA LEU A 22 11.83 4.16 -3.34
C LEU A 22 11.88 5.66 -3.68
N HIS A 23 13.06 6.26 -3.79
CA HIS A 23 13.19 7.68 -4.10
C HIS A 23 12.54 8.09 -5.43
N GLN A 24 12.42 7.17 -6.40
CA GLN A 24 11.73 7.46 -7.67
C GLN A 24 10.22 7.70 -7.50
N PHE A 25 9.62 7.14 -6.45
CA PHE A 25 8.18 7.28 -6.14
C PHE A 25 7.90 8.31 -5.04
N PHE A 26 8.87 8.55 -4.15
CA PHE A 26 8.74 9.42 -3.00
C PHE A 26 9.72 10.60 -3.09
N ASN A 27 9.35 11.62 -3.86
CA ASN A 27 10.07 12.89 -3.96
C ASN A 27 9.11 14.06 -4.22
N ASP A 28 9.61 15.28 -4.11
CA ASP A 28 8.87 16.55 -4.24
C ASP A 28 8.33 16.83 -5.66
N LYS A 29 8.83 16.13 -6.69
CA LYS A 29 8.29 16.22 -8.05
C LYS A 29 7.09 15.30 -8.28
N VAL A 30 6.97 14.25 -7.47
CA VAL A 30 5.93 13.22 -7.61
C VAL A 30 4.80 13.44 -6.60
N CYS A 31 5.15 13.79 -5.37
CA CYS A 31 4.24 13.96 -4.25
C CYS A 31 4.10 15.44 -3.91
N ASP A 32 2.88 15.92 -3.67
CA ASP A 32 2.69 17.22 -3.04
C ASP A 32 3.13 17.18 -1.56
N GLN A 33 2.99 16.02 -0.92
CA GLN A 33 3.42 15.79 0.45
C GLN A 33 3.81 14.33 0.68
N ILE A 34 4.94 14.11 1.37
CA ILE A 34 5.36 12.79 1.83
C ILE A 34 5.04 12.68 3.33
N LEU A 35 4.21 11.70 3.69
CA LEU A 35 3.77 11.45 5.05
C LEU A 35 4.46 10.20 5.59
N SER A 36 4.92 10.24 6.84
CA SER A 36 5.62 9.11 7.48
C SER A 36 4.70 8.18 8.28
N ASN A 37 3.40 8.51 8.40
CA ASN A 37 2.35 7.73 9.06
C ASN A 37 2.82 6.95 10.31
N ASP A 38 3.30 7.69 11.31
CA ASP A 38 3.83 7.18 12.60
C ASP A 38 4.99 6.17 12.50
N GLY A 39 5.66 6.10 11.35
CA GLY A 39 6.78 5.20 11.09
C GLY A 39 6.38 3.80 10.59
N TYR A 40 5.08 3.51 10.46
CA TYR A 40 4.61 2.19 10.01
C TYR A 40 4.62 2.04 8.50
N PHE A 41 4.35 3.12 7.77
CA PHE A 41 4.36 3.16 6.31
C PHE A 41 4.62 4.59 5.83
N LYS A 42 4.97 4.76 4.56
CA LYS A 42 5.11 6.08 3.91
C LYS A 42 4.04 6.27 2.87
N THR A 43 3.48 7.47 2.81
CA THR A 43 2.48 7.86 1.82
C THR A 43 2.99 9.02 0.98
N CYS A 44 2.98 8.84 -0.34
CA CYS A 44 3.14 9.91 -1.32
C CYS A 44 1.73 10.44 -1.64
N TYR A 45 1.39 11.62 -1.13
CA TYR A 45 0.05 12.19 -1.22
C TYR A 45 -0.03 13.24 -2.33
N ASP A 46 -1.18 13.30 -3.00
CA ASP A 46 -1.48 14.25 -4.08
C ASP A 46 -2.72 15.08 -3.74
N TYR A 47 -2.54 16.40 -3.71
CA TYR A 47 -3.52 17.39 -3.30
C TYR A 47 -4.66 17.56 -4.30
N LYS A 48 -4.43 17.26 -5.59
CA LYS A 48 -5.43 17.35 -6.66
C LYS A 48 -6.43 16.20 -6.61
N THR A 49 -5.94 15.01 -6.32
CA THR A 49 -6.74 13.79 -6.18
C THR A 49 -7.28 13.63 -4.76
N LYS A 50 -6.64 14.28 -3.77
CA LYS A 50 -6.92 14.11 -2.34
C LYS A 50 -6.80 12.64 -1.92
N GLY A 51 -5.76 12.00 -2.43
CA GLY A 51 -5.47 10.59 -2.19
C GLY A 51 -3.98 10.30 -2.34
N ALA A 52 -3.59 9.06 -2.04
CA ALA A 52 -2.24 8.60 -2.24
C ALA A 52 -1.96 8.31 -3.72
N LYS A 53 -0.77 8.68 -4.20
CA LYS A 53 -0.18 8.15 -5.44
C LYS A 53 0.57 6.85 -5.16
N TYR A 54 1.29 6.81 -4.04
CA TYR A 54 2.07 5.63 -3.62
C TYR A 54 2.00 5.42 -2.10
N VAL A 55 2.00 4.17 -1.67
CA VAL A 55 2.16 3.78 -0.26
C VAL A 55 3.15 2.63 -0.15
N ALA A 56 4.19 2.81 0.67
CA ALA A 56 5.24 1.82 0.87
C ALA A 56 5.42 1.44 2.34
N TYR A 57 5.64 0.16 2.59
CA TYR A 57 5.90 -0.40 3.92
C TYR A 57 6.62 -1.74 3.82
N THR A 58 7.05 -2.27 4.96
CA THR A 58 7.63 -3.61 5.06
C THR A 58 6.69 -4.48 5.85
N LEU A 59 6.34 -5.64 5.29
CA LEU A 59 5.71 -6.70 6.05
C LEU A 59 6.80 -7.48 6.79
N ASP A 60 6.69 -7.52 8.11
CA ASP A 60 7.54 -8.32 8.98
C ASP A 60 6.85 -9.64 9.30
N GLY A 61 7.42 -10.75 8.84
CA GLY A 61 6.94 -12.12 9.00
C GLY A 61 6.73 -12.54 10.46
N SER A 62 7.43 -11.90 11.40
CA SER A 62 7.26 -12.13 12.84
C SER A 62 6.07 -11.37 13.45
N LEU A 63 5.60 -10.32 12.76
CA LEU A 63 4.51 -9.45 13.23
C LEU A 63 3.20 -9.72 12.50
N VAL A 64 3.24 -9.99 11.18
CA VAL A 64 2.04 -10.26 10.40
C VAL A 64 1.35 -11.52 10.95
N ASN A 65 0.08 -11.39 11.33
CA ASN A 65 -0.71 -12.43 12.01
C ASN A 65 -0.29 -12.74 13.47
N SER A 66 0.60 -11.96 14.10
CA SER A 66 0.93 -12.12 15.53
C SER A 66 -0.15 -11.54 16.45
N GLY A 67 -0.93 -10.58 15.93
CA GLY A 67 -2.13 -10.06 16.58
C GLY A 67 -3.40 -10.48 15.86
N ASP A 68 -4.53 -10.19 16.50
CA ASP A 68 -5.89 -10.37 15.96
C ASP A 68 -6.84 -9.43 16.71
N ILE A 69 -6.47 -8.15 16.78
CA ILE A 69 -7.30 -7.12 17.43
C ILE A 69 -8.65 -7.12 16.70
N LYS A 70 -9.76 -7.34 17.41
CA LYS A 70 -11.10 -7.44 16.79
C LYS A 70 -11.78 -6.10 16.60
N GLU A 71 -11.64 -5.21 17.57
CA GLU A 71 -12.22 -3.87 17.50
C GLU A 71 -11.46 -3.01 16.47
N ARG A 72 -12.18 -2.49 15.48
CA ARG A 72 -11.59 -1.64 14.44
C ARG A 72 -11.73 -0.15 14.77
N PRO A 73 -10.65 0.63 14.66
CA PRO A 73 -10.73 2.08 14.80
C PRO A 73 -11.69 2.70 13.80
N ARG A 74 -12.15 3.91 14.11
CA ARG A 74 -12.80 4.76 13.10
C ARG A 74 -11.74 5.36 12.19
N PHE A 75 -12.04 5.44 10.90
CA PHE A 75 -11.24 6.24 9.97
C PHE A 75 -11.17 7.70 10.42
N TYR A 76 -10.01 8.33 10.31
CA TYR A 76 -9.77 9.71 10.75
C TYR A 76 -8.93 10.50 9.76
N GLU A 77 -9.20 11.80 9.67
CA GLU A 77 -8.48 12.72 8.78
C GLU A 77 -6.99 12.80 9.15
N ASP A 78 -6.13 12.95 8.13
CA ASP A 78 -4.71 13.25 8.37
C ASP A 78 -4.53 14.74 8.63
N LEU A 79 -4.25 15.10 9.88
CA LEU A 79 -4.11 16.50 10.30
C LEU A 79 -2.82 17.16 9.78
N ASN A 80 -1.87 16.38 9.25
CA ASN A 80 -0.65 16.92 8.66
C ASN A 80 -0.87 17.49 7.25
N ILE A 81 -1.98 17.13 6.60
CA ILE A 81 -2.35 17.64 5.27
C ILE A 81 -3.09 18.97 5.45
N PRO A 82 -2.97 19.99 4.59
CA PRO A 82 -3.81 21.19 4.68
C PRO A 82 -5.30 20.88 4.51
N VAL A 83 -6.18 21.56 5.25
CA VAL A 83 -7.63 21.26 5.34
C VAL A 83 -8.30 21.14 3.96
N GLN A 84 -7.96 22.02 3.02
CA GLN A 84 -8.55 22.03 1.68
C GLN A 84 -8.21 20.79 0.82
N HIS A 85 -7.13 20.07 1.18
CA HIS A 85 -6.63 18.90 0.47
C HIS A 85 -6.94 17.58 1.19
N ARG A 86 -7.49 17.61 2.41
CA ARG A 86 -7.82 16.40 3.18
C ARG A 86 -9.01 15.64 2.58
N SER A 87 -8.88 14.32 2.52
CA SER A 87 -10.01 13.39 2.39
C SER A 87 -10.63 13.12 3.77
N LYS A 88 -11.96 12.97 3.81
CA LYS A 88 -12.70 12.73 5.05
C LYS A 88 -13.48 11.43 4.97
N HIS A 89 -13.77 10.85 6.13
CA HIS A 89 -14.65 9.68 6.23
C HIS A 89 -16.00 9.89 5.50
N SER A 90 -16.60 11.07 5.67
CA SER A 90 -17.89 11.42 5.09
C SER A 90 -17.90 11.48 3.57
N ASP A 91 -16.73 11.64 2.92
CA ASP A 91 -16.65 11.70 1.46
C ASP A 91 -16.93 10.34 0.79
N TYR A 92 -16.78 9.25 1.55
CA TYR A 92 -17.01 7.89 1.09
C TYR A 92 -18.44 7.41 1.38
N THR A 93 -19.14 8.05 2.32
CA THR A 93 -20.47 7.61 2.77
C THR A 93 -21.52 7.85 1.69
N ASN A 94 -22.39 6.87 1.45
CA ASN A 94 -23.51 6.93 0.49
C ASN A 94 -23.10 7.38 -0.92
N ASN A 95 -21.91 6.97 -1.39
CA ASN A 95 -21.48 7.27 -2.75
C ASN A 95 -22.20 6.35 -3.76
N ARG A 96 -22.53 6.92 -4.93
CA ARG A 96 -23.27 6.22 -6.01
C ARG A 96 -22.45 5.20 -6.81
N TYR A 97 -21.17 5.02 -6.50
CA TYR A 97 -20.24 4.19 -7.26
C TYR A 97 -19.82 2.91 -6.51
N SER A 98 -20.47 2.60 -5.38
CA SER A 98 -20.15 1.42 -4.57
C SER A 98 -18.68 1.36 -4.14
N MET A 99 -18.10 2.52 -3.85
CA MET A 99 -16.71 2.66 -3.43
C MET A 99 -16.58 2.51 -1.91
N ASP A 100 -15.73 1.59 -1.50
CA ASP A 100 -15.27 1.44 -0.14
C ASP A 100 -14.12 2.39 0.20
N ARG A 101 -13.86 2.49 1.50
CA ARG A 101 -12.59 2.97 2.05
C ARG A 101 -11.58 1.83 1.96
N GLY A 102 -10.87 1.75 0.84
CA GLY A 102 -9.86 0.73 0.59
C GLY A 102 -8.50 1.13 1.16
N HIS A 103 -7.90 0.24 1.95
CA HIS A 103 -6.57 0.43 2.52
C HIS A 103 -5.49 0.14 1.46
N LEU A 104 -4.39 0.91 1.47
CA LEU A 104 -3.18 0.58 0.71
C LEU A 104 -2.17 -0.17 1.58
N ALA A 105 -1.83 0.37 2.75
CA ALA A 105 -1.23 -0.38 3.85
C ALA A 105 -2.36 -1.08 4.63
N GLU A 106 -2.44 -2.40 4.50
CA GLU A 106 -3.62 -3.15 4.91
C GLU A 106 -3.81 -3.31 6.42
N ASP A 107 -5.07 -3.20 6.86
CA ASP A 107 -5.55 -3.41 8.23
C ASP A 107 -4.95 -4.67 8.89
N ALA A 108 -5.16 -5.82 8.25
CA ALA A 108 -4.79 -7.13 8.78
C ALA A 108 -3.28 -7.40 8.82
N SER A 109 -2.45 -6.53 8.25
CA SER A 109 -0.98 -6.62 8.38
C SER A 109 -0.44 -5.73 9.50
N LEU A 110 -1.26 -4.81 10.00
CA LEU A 110 -0.90 -3.84 11.03
C LEU A 110 -1.69 -4.05 12.34
N ASP A 111 -2.43 -5.14 12.49
CA ASP A 111 -3.25 -5.44 13.68
C ASP A 111 -2.50 -6.12 14.84
N TYR A 112 -1.17 -6.08 14.83
CA TYR A 112 -0.31 -6.58 15.92
C TYR A 112 -0.20 -5.63 17.12
N SER A 113 -0.61 -4.36 16.98
CA SER A 113 -0.71 -3.41 18.09
C SER A 113 -1.78 -2.37 17.82
N GLN A 114 -2.36 -1.77 18.87
CA GLN A 114 -3.38 -0.73 18.70
C GLN A 114 -2.84 0.50 17.95
N ARG A 115 -1.55 0.83 18.12
CA ARG A 115 -0.92 1.96 17.46
C ARG A 115 -0.71 1.72 15.96
N SER A 116 -0.19 0.54 15.59
CA SER A 116 -0.04 0.16 14.18
C SER A 116 -1.39 0.04 13.48
N LEU A 117 -2.39 -0.55 14.15
CA LEU A 117 -3.73 -0.69 13.61
C LEU A 117 -4.34 0.70 13.36
N LYS A 118 -4.28 1.59 14.36
CA LYS A 118 -4.76 2.96 14.21
C LYS A 118 -4.05 3.70 13.07
N ALA A 119 -2.74 3.50 12.88
CA ALA A 119 -2.03 4.13 11.76
C ALA A 119 -2.64 3.76 10.40
N ALA A 120 -3.11 2.52 10.21
CA ALA A 120 -3.75 2.08 8.97
C ALA A 120 -5.06 2.84 8.63
N TYR A 121 -5.76 3.38 9.64
CA TYR A 121 -7.08 4.02 9.49
C TYR A 121 -7.02 5.52 9.17
N VAL A 122 -5.83 6.09 9.01
CA VAL A 122 -5.66 7.48 8.58
C VAL A 122 -6.12 7.64 7.12
N MET A 123 -6.91 8.67 6.83
CA MET A 123 -7.51 8.87 5.49
C MET A 123 -6.48 9.07 4.37
N SER A 124 -5.23 9.43 4.68
CA SER A 124 -4.14 9.50 3.70
C SER A 124 -3.72 8.12 3.15
N ASN A 125 -3.98 7.03 3.88
CA ASN A 125 -3.78 5.65 3.45
C ASN A 125 -4.98 5.06 2.66
N ILE A 126 -6.08 5.82 2.54
CA ILE A 126 -7.36 5.31 2.05
C ILE A 126 -7.65 5.87 0.66
N ILE A 127 -8.00 4.98 -0.26
CA ILE A 127 -8.49 5.34 -1.60
C ILE A 127 -9.89 4.79 -1.85
N PRO A 128 -10.71 5.43 -2.71
CA PRO A 128 -11.96 4.84 -3.17
C PRO A 128 -11.68 3.54 -3.95
N GLN A 129 -12.06 2.40 -3.39
CA GLN A 129 -11.94 1.10 -4.08
C GLN A 129 -13.31 0.50 -4.32
N HIS A 130 -13.56 -0.01 -5.52
CA HIS A 130 -14.80 -0.70 -5.82
C HIS A 130 -14.98 -1.89 -4.86
N SER A 131 -16.15 -1.99 -4.24
CA SER A 131 -16.39 -2.92 -3.13
C SER A 131 -16.06 -4.39 -3.44
N MET A 132 -16.29 -4.83 -4.69
CA MET A 132 -15.93 -6.19 -5.11
C MET A 132 -14.41 -6.39 -5.17
N VAL A 133 -13.66 -5.40 -5.65
CA VAL A 133 -12.19 -5.50 -5.74
C VAL A 133 -11.59 -5.50 -4.33
N ASN A 134 -12.04 -4.57 -3.48
CA ASN A 134 -11.57 -4.41 -2.11
C ASN A 134 -11.82 -5.65 -1.24
N ARG A 135 -13.03 -6.23 -1.31
CA ARG A 135 -13.48 -7.26 -0.34
C ARG A 135 -13.25 -8.70 -0.81
N ASP A 136 -13.16 -8.95 -2.12
CA ASP A 136 -13.08 -10.32 -2.62
C ASP A 136 -11.73 -10.97 -2.26
N LYS A 137 -11.80 -12.14 -1.62
CA LYS A 137 -10.65 -12.98 -1.24
C LYS A 137 -9.87 -13.50 -2.45
N LYS A 138 -10.41 -13.39 -3.66
CA LYS A 138 -9.75 -13.71 -4.92
C LYS A 138 -9.14 -12.49 -5.62
N ALA A 139 -9.35 -11.27 -5.10
CA ALA A 139 -8.83 -10.01 -5.64
C ALA A 139 -7.90 -9.31 -4.63
N TRP A 140 -8.16 -8.04 -4.29
CA TRP A 140 -7.27 -7.22 -3.45
C TRP A 140 -7.01 -7.85 -2.09
N ALA A 141 -8.06 -8.21 -1.34
CA ALA A 141 -7.94 -8.89 -0.05
C ALA A 141 -7.23 -10.26 -0.15
N GLY A 142 -7.33 -10.92 -1.31
CA GLY A 142 -6.58 -12.14 -1.61
C GLY A 142 -5.08 -11.89 -1.74
N VAL A 143 -4.70 -10.85 -2.50
CA VAL A 143 -3.30 -10.46 -2.70
C VAL A 143 -2.66 -9.91 -1.43
N GLU A 144 -3.41 -9.22 -0.57
CA GLU A 144 -2.94 -8.84 0.77
C GLU A 144 -2.63 -10.07 1.65
N ARG A 145 -3.52 -11.07 1.64
CA ARG A 145 -3.30 -12.33 2.35
C ARG A 145 -2.08 -13.07 1.82
N PHE A 146 -1.89 -13.08 0.49
CA PHE A 146 -0.70 -13.63 -0.14
C PHE A 146 0.57 -12.92 0.35
N GLY A 147 0.56 -11.59 0.47
CA GLY A 147 1.67 -10.80 1.00
C GLY A 147 2.07 -11.18 2.42
N ARG A 148 1.09 -11.36 3.32
CA ARG A 148 1.36 -11.84 4.68
C ARG A 148 1.98 -13.24 4.70
N ALA A 149 1.45 -14.16 3.91
CA ALA A 149 2.01 -15.51 3.79
C ALA A 149 3.46 -15.48 3.25
N LEU A 150 3.73 -14.59 2.30
CA LEU A 150 5.06 -14.38 1.75
C LEU A 150 6.03 -13.86 2.82
N ALA A 151 5.61 -12.86 3.61
CA ALA A 151 6.41 -12.31 4.71
C ALA A 151 6.72 -13.37 5.78
N THR A 152 5.74 -14.18 6.20
CA THR A 152 5.97 -15.29 7.15
C THR A 152 7.00 -16.29 6.63
N LYS A 153 7.00 -16.56 5.31
CA LYS A 153 7.96 -17.49 4.68
C LYS A 153 9.36 -16.88 4.51
N MET A 154 9.44 -15.59 4.17
CA MET A 154 10.67 -14.91 3.74
C MET A 154 11.30 -14.03 4.84
N GLY A 155 10.67 -13.92 6.01
CA GLY A 155 11.10 -13.07 7.10
C GLY A 155 10.66 -11.62 6.94
N LYS A 156 11.08 -10.94 5.86
CA LYS A 156 10.61 -9.58 5.53
C LYS A 156 10.37 -9.44 4.04
N ILE A 157 9.33 -8.69 3.67
CA ILE A 157 9.06 -8.34 2.27
C ILE A 157 8.67 -6.86 2.19
N GLY A 158 9.27 -6.14 1.25
CA GLY A 158 8.87 -4.78 0.91
C GLY A 158 7.56 -4.80 0.13
N VAL A 159 6.71 -3.81 0.38
CA VAL A 159 5.48 -3.59 -0.35
C VAL A 159 5.47 -2.17 -0.89
N LEU A 160 5.17 -2.04 -2.17
CA LEU A 160 4.90 -0.76 -2.82
C LEU A 160 3.54 -0.85 -3.50
N ASN A 161 2.63 0.05 -3.13
CA ASN A 161 1.36 0.22 -3.80
C ASN A 161 1.43 1.49 -4.64
N GLY A 162 0.85 1.46 -5.84
CA GLY A 162 0.67 2.63 -6.70
C GLY A 162 -0.78 2.77 -7.15
N VAL A 163 -1.20 4.02 -7.34
CA VAL A 163 -2.58 4.38 -7.65
C VAL A 163 -2.61 5.17 -8.96
N ILE A 164 -3.51 4.77 -9.86
CA ILE A 164 -3.61 5.32 -11.20
C ILE A 164 -4.90 6.14 -11.30
N TYR A 165 -4.74 7.44 -11.52
CA TYR A 165 -5.82 8.37 -11.76
C TYR A 165 -5.78 8.86 -13.21
N SER A 166 -6.93 8.92 -13.89
CA SER A 166 -7.05 9.64 -15.16
C SER A 166 -6.88 11.15 -14.97
N ASN A 167 -6.69 11.86 -16.08
CA ASN A 167 -6.67 13.33 -16.09
C ASN A 167 -7.98 13.95 -15.57
N ASN A 168 -9.11 13.27 -15.81
CA ASN A 168 -10.45 13.68 -15.43
C ASN A 168 -11.16 12.54 -14.67
N PRO A 169 -10.74 12.23 -13.44
CA PRO A 169 -11.27 11.10 -12.70
C PRO A 169 -12.69 11.39 -12.22
N LYS A 170 -13.47 10.33 -12.01
CA LYS A 170 -14.74 10.43 -11.25
C LYS A 170 -14.42 10.95 -9.85
N ARG A 171 -15.34 11.68 -9.23
CA ARG A 171 -15.17 12.22 -7.87
C ARG A 171 -16.36 11.88 -6.98
N ILE A 172 -16.10 11.67 -5.68
CA ILE A 172 -17.11 11.38 -4.67
C ILE A 172 -17.01 12.33 -3.47
N GLY A 173 -18.12 12.44 -2.74
CA GLY A 173 -18.21 13.25 -1.53
C GLY A 173 -18.20 14.76 -1.78
N HIS A 174 -18.44 15.51 -0.70
CA HIS A 174 -18.33 16.97 -0.72
C HIS A 174 -16.88 17.42 -0.90
N GLY A 175 -15.93 16.64 -0.38
CA GLY A 175 -14.50 16.84 -0.57
C GLY A 175 -14.03 16.63 -2.01
N GLN A 176 -14.87 16.08 -2.90
CA GLN A 176 -14.54 15.84 -4.30
C GLN A 176 -13.27 15.00 -4.46
N ILE A 177 -13.12 13.95 -3.65
CA ILE A 177 -11.97 13.05 -3.72
C ILE A 177 -12.01 12.25 -5.02
N ALA A 178 -10.86 12.04 -5.65
CA ALA A 178 -10.78 11.33 -6.92
C ALA A 178 -10.92 9.82 -6.72
N VAL A 179 -11.70 9.19 -7.59
CA VAL A 179 -11.79 7.74 -7.73
C VAL A 179 -10.68 7.29 -8.70
N PRO A 180 -9.74 6.43 -8.28
CA PRO A 180 -8.73 5.86 -9.16
C PRO A 180 -9.38 5.03 -10.28
N ASP A 181 -8.75 4.97 -11.45
CA ASP A 181 -9.14 4.04 -12.52
C ASP A 181 -8.59 2.63 -12.23
N ALA A 182 -7.42 2.58 -11.59
CA ALA A 182 -6.74 1.35 -11.25
C ALA A 182 -5.74 1.56 -10.11
N PHE A 183 -5.22 0.46 -9.58
CA PHE A 183 -4.13 0.44 -8.62
C PHE A 183 -3.34 -0.86 -8.76
N TRP A 184 -2.12 -0.84 -8.25
CA TRP A 184 -1.21 -1.97 -8.30
C TRP A 184 -0.49 -2.17 -6.98
N LYS A 185 -0.02 -3.40 -6.75
CA LYS A 185 0.77 -3.79 -5.58
C LYS A 185 1.98 -4.60 -6.02
N MET A 186 3.16 -4.21 -5.58
CA MET A 186 4.43 -4.88 -5.78
C MET A 186 4.94 -5.41 -4.45
N TYR A 187 5.28 -6.70 -4.40
CA TYR A 187 6.06 -7.30 -3.33
C TYR A 187 7.50 -7.47 -3.80
N TYR A 188 8.48 -7.03 -3.01
CA TYR A 188 9.88 -7.08 -3.42
C TYR A 188 10.85 -7.36 -2.27
N SER A 189 11.99 -7.96 -2.61
CA SER A 189 13.16 -8.10 -1.73
C SER A 189 14.42 -8.07 -2.58
N ALA A 190 15.27 -7.07 -2.36
CA ALA A 190 16.55 -6.95 -3.04
C ALA A 190 17.49 -8.12 -2.68
N ASP A 191 17.58 -8.45 -1.39
CA ASP A 191 18.42 -9.53 -0.87
C ASP A 191 18.07 -10.89 -1.49
N MET A 192 16.78 -11.16 -1.67
CA MET A 192 16.29 -12.42 -2.26
C MET A 192 16.09 -12.33 -3.78
N LYS A 193 16.43 -11.19 -4.41
CA LYS A 193 16.19 -10.90 -5.84
C LYS A 193 14.76 -11.27 -6.28
N TYR A 194 13.80 -10.92 -5.44
CA TYR A 194 12.41 -11.30 -5.60
C TYR A 194 11.56 -10.09 -5.94
N GLN A 195 10.66 -10.25 -6.92
CA GLN A 195 9.58 -9.32 -7.19
C GLN A 195 8.33 -10.06 -7.67
N ARG A 196 7.15 -9.58 -7.27
CA ARG A 196 5.85 -9.96 -7.84
C ARG A 196 4.90 -8.77 -7.85
N CYS A 197 4.20 -8.59 -8.94
CA CYS A 197 3.37 -7.41 -9.17
C CYS A 197 1.95 -7.80 -9.56
N PHE A 198 0.98 -7.06 -9.02
CA PHE A 198 -0.43 -7.28 -9.25
C PHE A 198 -1.10 -5.97 -9.67
N TYR A 199 -2.02 -6.05 -10.62
CA TYR A 199 -2.75 -4.89 -11.16
C TYR A 199 -4.25 -5.11 -11.07
N PHE A 200 -4.97 -4.08 -10.64
CA PHE A 200 -6.41 -4.11 -10.44
C PHE A 200 -7.05 -2.91 -11.12
N LYS A 201 -8.00 -3.17 -12.02
CA LYS A 201 -8.96 -2.14 -12.42
C LYS A 201 -9.92 -1.87 -11.29
N ASN A 202 -10.26 -0.60 -11.05
CA ASN A 202 -11.13 -0.18 -9.97
C ASN A 202 -12.61 -0.24 -10.37
N GLU A 203 -13.07 -1.42 -10.78
CA GLU A 203 -14.40 -1.64 -11.36
C GLU A 203 -15.03 -2.94 -10.86
N GLU A 204 -16.22 -3.25 -11.35
CA GLU A 204 -16.90 -4.50 -11.03
C GLU A 204 -16.11 -5.71 -11.55
N ILE A 205 -16.02 -6.77 -10.73
CA ILE A 205 -15.42 -8.04 -11.16
C ILE A 205 -16.54 -8.91 -11.73
N SER A 206 -16.64 -8.95 -13.06
CA SER A 206 -17.67 -9.74 -13.75
C SER A 206 -17.38 -11.25 -13.77
N ASP A 207 -16.11 -11.64 -13.83
CA ASP A 207 -15.69 -13.04 -13.86
C ASP A 207 -15.45 -13.59 -12.45
N LYS A 208 -16.37 -14.44 -11.98
CA LYS A 208 -16.34 -15.08 -10.65
C LYS A 208 -15.29 -16.19 -10.52
N ASN A 209 -14.71 -16.64 -11.63
CA ASN A 209 -13.68 -17.68 -11.66
C ASN A 209 -12.27 -17.10 -11.53
N LYS A 210 -12.12 -15.78 -11.65
CA LYS A 210 -10.84 -15.10 -11.39
C LYS A 210 -10.27 -15.48 -10.03
N SER A 211 -8.95 -15.57 -10.01
CA SER A 211 -8.08 -15.83 -8.88
C SER A 211 -7.04 -14.73 -8.76
N ILE A 212 -6.28 -14.72 -7.67
CA ILE A 212 -5.20 -13.74 -7.48
C ILE A 212 -4.15 -13.78 -8.60
N LYS A 213 -3.98 -14.93 -9.26
CA LYS A 213 -3.01 -15.12 -10.36
C LYS A 213 -3.41 -14.34 -11.60
N ASP A 214 -4.71 -14.14 -11.82
CA ASP A 214 -5.23 -13.42 -12.99
C ASP A 214 -4.98 -11.91 -12.90
N TYR A 215 -4.57 -11.43 -11.73
CA TYR A 215 -4.13 -10.05 -11.51
C TYR A 215 -2.60 -9.90 -11.57
N GLU A 216 -1.84 -11.00 -11.63
CA GLU A 216 -0.37 -10.95 -11.69
C GLU A 216 0.10 -10.42 -13.05
N ILE A 217 1.06 -9.49 -13.02
CA ILE A 217 1.64 -8.86 -14.21
C ILE A 217 3.16 -8.83 -14.10
N ASN A 218 3.84 -8.63 -15.24
CA ASN A 218 5.27 -8.33 -15.23
C ASN A 218 5.50 -6.97 -14.53
N CYS A 219 6.36 -6.94 -13.51
CA CYS A 219 6.72 -5.74 -12.77
C CYS A 219 7.33 -4.63 -13.65
N GLU A 220 7.92 -4.95 -14.80
CA GLU A 220 8.44 -3.96 -15.75
C GLU A 220 7.34 -3.14 -16.44
N LYS A 221 6.06 -3.52 -16.28
CA LYS A 221 4.91 -2.78 -16.81
C LYS A 221 4.33 -1.76 -15.82
N LEU A 222 4.89 -1.67 -14.61
CA LEU A 222 4.45 -0.73 -13.57
C LEU A 222 5.08 0.65 -13.71
#